data_AF-A0A9W8ESW5-F1
#
_entry.id   AF-A0A9W8ESW5-F1
#
_cell.length_a   1.000
_cell.length_b   1.000
_cell.length_c   1.000
_cell.angle_alpha   90.00
_cell.angle_beta   90.00
_cell.angle_gamma   90.00
#
_symmetry.space_group_name_H-M   'P 1'
#
loop_
_entity.id
_entity.type
_entity.pdbx_description
1 polymer ?
#
loop_
_entity_poly.entity_id
_entity_poly.type
_entity_poly.pdbx_seq_one_letter_code
_entity_poly.pdbx_strand_id
1 'polypeptide(L)'
;MHALRRLGSMRGLFGARSYSSKIQTMQVGGPVGAPAHRLYFARNGSPVSPWHDIPLMANSSTNEYNMVIEIPRWTNAKLEINTLAPFNPITHDTKNGQLRYVANVFPYKGYIWNYGALPQTYEDPHEVDAHTQCVGDGDPIDVLEVGQSVCAEGSVHKVKVLGALALIDGEETDWKVLAIRSDDPQSQVINTVGDLEVHMPGLVAATVDWFTKYKVPDGKPPNTWAFDAKPKDDVYARDVIRTAHASWKKLVQTAHSDLALSNASVDESLHRMSQEDQGDAYNALFGRGSVPTAEPSEDANSKWHYIPSR
;
A
#
# COMPACT_ATOMS: atom_id res chain seq x y z
N MET A 1 66.16 5.29 -28.56
CA MET A 1 65.20 6.07 -27.75
C MET A 1 63.84 6.00 -28.42
N HIS A 2 62.85 5.57 -27.64
CA HIS A 2 61.46 5.34 -28.03
C HIS A 2 60.72 6.62 -28.44
N ALA A 3 59.85 6.52 -29.43
CA ALA A 3 58.60 7.30 -29.48
C ALA A 3 57.55 6.52 -30.30
N LEU A 4 56.55 6.00 -29.59
CA LEU A 4 55.43 5.23 -30.14
C LEU A 4 54.47 6.12 -30.94
N ARG A 5 54.04 5.63 -32.10
CA ARG A 5 52.79 6.02 -32.76
C ARG A 5 51.60 5.59 -31.87
N ARG A 6 50.80 6.54 -31.40
CA ARG A 6 49.46 6.25 -30.83
C ARG A 6 48.44 6.16 -31.97
N LEU A 7 47.96 4.95 -32.22
CA LEU A 7 46.70 4.70 -32.94
C LEU A 7 45.54 5.11 -32.02
N GLY A 8 44.73 6.06 -32.47
CA GLY A 8 43.48 6.43 -31.83
C GLY A 8 42.46 5.31 -31.97
N SER A 9 42.20 4.61 -30.87
CA SER A 9 41.08 3.68 -30.74
C SER A 9 39.80 4.49 -30.52
N MET A 10 38.96 4.60 -31.56
CA MET A 10 37.53 4.91 -31.36
C MET A 10 36.86 3.68 -30.74
N ARG A 11 36.94 3.56 -29.41
CA ARG A 11 35.98 2.74 -28.68
C ARG A 11 34.76 3.62 -28.42
N GLY A 12 33.66 3.26 -29.09
CA GLY A 12 32.35 3.84 -28.84
C GLY A 12 32.04 3.77 -27.35
N LEU A 13 31.80 4.94 -26.76
CA LEU A 13 31.05 5.06 -25.53
C LEU A 13 29.62 4.62 -25.86
N PHE A 14 29.34 3.32 -25.74
CA PHE A 14 28.00 2.88 -25.41
C PHE A 14 27.72 3.43 -24.01
N GLY A 15 27.14 4.63 -23.97
CA GLY A 15 26.54 5.15 -22.76
C GLY A 15 25.59 4.09 -22.24
N ALA A 16 25.85 3.59 -21.04
CA ALA A 16 24.86 2.82 -20.30
C ALA A 16 23.61 3.70 -20.21
N ARG A 17 22.59 3.40 -21.01
CA ARG A 17 21.28 4.00 -20.82
C ARG A 17 20.81 3.52 -19.46
N SER A 18 20.89 4.40 -18.47
CA SER A 18 20.26 4.23 -17.17
C SER A 18 18.74 4.22 -17.38
N TYR A 19 18.18 3.08 -17.77
CA TYR A 19 16.75 2.83 -17.73
C TYR A 19 16.39 2.26 -16.36
N SER A 20 16.52 3.07 -15.31
CA SER A 20 15.67 2.87 -14.13
C SER A 20 14.34 3.55 -14.45
N SER A 21 13.47 2.86 -15.20
CA SER A 21 12.12 3.36 -15.42
C SER A 21 11.37 3.29 -14.10
N LYS A 22 10.89 4.44 -13.61
CA LYS A 22 9.96 4.49 -12.49
C LYS A 22 8.69 3.70 -12.85
N ILE A 23 8.05 3.12 -11.84
CA ILE A 23 6.71 2.55 -11.97
C ILE A 23 5.76 3.68 -12.40
N GLN A 24 4.90 3.39 -13.36
CA GLN A 24 3.87 4.29 -13.87
C GLN A 24 2.50 3.74 -13.52
N THR A 25 1.55 4.63 -13.25
CA THR A 25 0.15 4.26 -13.06
C THR A 25 -0.65 4.55 -14.33
N MET A 26 -1.64 3.70 -14.62
CA MET A 26 -2.50 3.81 -15.80
C MET A 26 -3.95 3.61 -15.37
N GLN A 27 -4.75 4.66 -15.52
CA GLN A 27 -6.17 4.62 -15.19
C GLN A 27 -6.98 4.01 -16.33
N VAL A 28 -7.86 3.07 -15.98
CA VAL A 28 -8.79 2.40 -16.89
C VAL A 28 -10.21 2.50 -16.32
N GLY A 29 -11.21 2.60 -17.19
CA GLY A 29 -12.64 2.55 -16.84
C GLY A 29 -13.24 3.81 -16.20
N GLY A 30 -12.42 4.76 -15.73
CA GLY A 30 -12.88 6.10 -15.32
C GLY A 30 -12.12 6.67 -14.13
N PRO A 31 -12.44 7.92 -13.71
CA PRO A 31 -11.85 8.53 -12.51
C PRO A 31 -12.37 7.88 -11.23
N VAL A 32 -11.72 8.17 -10.09
CA VAL A 32 -12.22 7.81 -8.76
C VAL A 32 -13.68 8.25 -8.60
N GLY A 33 -14.52 7.34 -8.10
CA GLY A 33 -15.98 7.51 -8.02
C GLY A 33 -16.77 6.93 -9.19
N ALA A 34 -16.10 6.41 -10.23
CA ALA A 34 -16.72 5.56 -11.25
C ALA A 34 -16.64 4.08 -10.85
N PRO A 35 -17.72 3.27 -10.98
CA PRO A 35 -17.67 1.83 -10.64
C PRO A 35 -16.62 1.03 -11.42
N ALA A 36 -16.31 1.48 -12.65
CA ALA A 36 -15.32 0.88 -13.52
C ALA A 36 -13.89 1.39 -13.26
N HIS A 37 -13.66 2.29 -12.30
CA HIS A 37 -12.34 2.82 -11.99
C HIS A 37 -11.36 1.70 -11.62
N ARG A 38 -10.25 1.63 -12.35
CA ARG A 38 -9.11 0.72 -12.09
C ARG A 38 -7.82 1.51 -12.28
N LEU A 39 -6.93 1.50 -11.30
CA LEU A 39 -5.58 2.05 -11.43
C LEU A 39 -4.57 0.91 -11.50
N TYR A 40 -4.09 0.63 -12.71
CA TYR A 40 -3.07 -0.38 -12.97
C TYR A 40 -1.67 0.20 -12.90
N PHE A 41 -0.67 -0.66 -12.78
CA PHE A 41 0.74 -0.28 -12.72
C PHE A 41 1.50 -0.90 -13.89
N ALA A 42 2.51 -0.18 -14.38
CA ALA A 42 3.36 -0.63 -15.46
C ALA A 42 4.81 -0.18 -15.26
N ARG A 43 5.74 -0.97 -15.79
CA ARG A 43 7.17 -0.65 -15.83
C ARG A 43 7.77 -1.22 -17.11
N ASN A 44 8.45 -0.39 -17.89
CA ASN A 44 9.09 -0.78 -19.15
C ASN A 44 8.19 -1.52 -20.16
N GLY A 45 6.90 -1.17 -20.24
CA GLY A 45 5.98 -1.85 -21.16
C GLY A 45 5.52 -3.24 -20.68
N SER A 46 5.70 -3.55 -19.40
CA SER A 46 5.13 -4.74 -18.74
C SER A 46 4.18 -4.29 -17.63
N PRO A 47 3.06 -5.01 -17.41
CA PRO A 47 2.22 -4.79 -16.24
C PRO A 47 3.00 -5.13 -14.96
N VAL A 48 2.65 -4.44 -13.89
CA VAL A 48 3.22 -4.64 -12.55
C VAL A 48 2.05 -4.89 -11.62
N SER A 49 2.07 -5.99 -10.88
CA SER A 49 1.19 -6.13 -9.72
C SER A 49 1.72 -5.23 -8.59
N PRO A 50 0.95 -4.26 -8.07
CA PRO A 50 1.39 -3.49 -6.92
C PRO A 50 1.51 -4.35 -5.66
N TRP A 51 0.85 -5.50 -5.61
CA TRP A 51 0.98 -6.44 -4.50
C TRP A 51 2.23 -7.32 -4.62
N HIS A 52 2.48 -7.92 -5.80
CA HIS A 52 3.50 -8.96 -5.93
C HIS A 52 4.83 -8.45 -6.50
N ASP A 53 4.81 -7.52 -7.46
CA ASP A 53 5.99 -7.13 -8.25
C ASP A 53 6.78 -5.96 -7.67
N ILE A 54 6.19 -5.21 -6.74
CA ILE A 54 6.90 -4.15 -6.01
C ILE A 54 7.63 -4.80 -4.84
N PRO A 55 8.97 -4.71 -4.74
CA PRO A 55 9.69 -5.32 -3.64
C PRO A 55 9.25 -4.75 -2.29
N LEU A 56 9.08 -5.58 -1.26
CA LEU A 56 8.79 -5.10 0.10
C LEU A 56 9.88 -4.13 0.61
N MET A 57 11.14 -4.55 0.53
CA MET A 57 12.27 -3.75 1.01
C MET A 57 12.72 -2.76 -0.06
N ALA A 58 12.64 -1.47 0.25
CA ALA A 58 13.22 -0.41 -0.57
C ALA A 58 14.74 -0.27 -0.32
N ASN A 59 15.17 -0.48 0.93
CA ASN A 59 16.57 -0.49 1.31
C ASN A 59 16.75 -1.29 2.61
N SER A 60 17.41 -2.44 2.52
CA SER A 60 17.64 -3.32 3.67
C SER A 60 18.66 -2.78 4.67
N SER A 61 19.60 -1.92 4.23
CA SER A 61 20.62 -1.35 5.12
C SER A 61 20.06 -0.30 6.08
N THR A 62 18.93 0.31 5.73
CA THR A 62 18.26 1.37 6.48
C THR A 62 16.88 0.96 7.00
N ASN A 63 16.49 -0.31 6.82
CA ASN A 63 15.16 -0.83 7.15
C ASN A 63 14.02 0.01 6.54
N GLU A 64 14.17 0.41 5.28
CA GLU A 64 13.14 1.15 4.54
C GLU A 64 12.33 0.21 3.65
N TYR A 65 11.03 0.45 3.62
CA TYR A 65 10.04 -0.36 2.90
C TYR A 65 9.45 0.44 1.76
N ASN A 66 9.02 -0.22 0.68
CA ASN A 66 8.13 0.41 -0.28
C ASN A 66 6.70 0.35 0.27
N MET A 67 5.97 1.45 0.17
CA MET A 67 4.54 1.54 0.47
C MET A 67 3.82 1.92 -0.83
N VAL A 68 2.71 1.24 -1.11
CA VAL A 68 1.79 1.63 -2.18
C VAL A 68 0.68 2.46 -1.55
N ILE A 69 0.51 3.71 -1.99
CA ILE A 69 -0.56 4.58 -1.51
C ILE A 69 -1.86 4.18 -2.23
N GLU A 70 -2.89 3.86 -1.45
CA GLU A 70 -4.23 3.55 -1.98
C GLU A 70 -5.16 4.74 -1.79
N ILE A 71 -5.14 5.38 -0.62
CA ILE A 71 -6.07 6.44 -0.27
C ILE A 71 -5.29 7.67 0.19
N PRO A 72 -5.33 8.78 -0.57
CA PRO A 72 -4.78 10.06 -0.15
C PRO A 72 -5.37 10.54 1.18
N ARG A 73 -4.57 11.24 1.98
CA ARG A 73 -5.09 11.86 3.21
C ARG A 73 -6.23 12.84 2.90
N TRP A 74 -7.25 12.83 3.75
CA TRP A 74 -8.47 13.63 3.72
C TRP A 74 -9.47 13.31 2.61
N THR A 75 -9.30 12.17 1.93
CA THR A 75 -10.33 11.58 1.06
C THR A 75 -11.12 10.51 1.80
N ASN A 76 -12.27 10.13 1.26
CA ASN A 76 -13.27 9.24 1.80
C ASN A 76 -13.47 7.99 0.95
N ALA A 77 -13.19 8.04 -0.37
CA ALA A 77 -13.31 6.88 -1.24
C ALA A 77 -12.46 5.71 -0.69
N LYS A 78 -13.08 4.56 -0.45
CA LYS A 78 -12.34 3.37 -0.03
C LYS A 78 -11.78 2.70 -1.27
N LEU A 79 -10.51 2.97 -1.52
CA LEU A 79 -9.73 2.37 -2.60
C LEU A 79 -8.80 1.32 -2.00
N GLU A 80 -8.62 0.22 -2.71
CA GLU A 80 -7.78 -0.91 -2.25
C GLU A 80 -7.16 -1.65 -3.43
N ILE A 81 -5.97 -2.20 -3.23
CA ILE A 81 -5.37 -3.21 -4.09
C ILE A 81 -6.35 -4.38 -4.20
N ASN A 82 -6.83 -4.64 -5.40
CA ASN A 82 -7.81 -5.71 -5.60
C ASN A 82 -7.10 -7.06 -5.68
N THR A 83 -7.13 -7.80 -4.56
CA THR A 83 -6.48 -9.11 -4.40
C THR A 83 -7.06 -10.20 -5.32
N LEU A 84 -8.23 -9.97 -5.92
CA LEU A 84 -8.94 -10.92 -6.81
C LEU A 84 -8.79 -10.60 -8.30
N ALA A 85 -8.38 -9.38 -8.65
CA ALA A 85 -8.26 -8.97 -10.05
C ALA A 85 -6.83 -9.22 -10.58
N PRO A 86 -6.66 -9.72 -11.82
CA PRO A 86 -5.34 -9.88 -12.43
C PRO A 86 -4.51 -8.60 -12.39
N PHE A 87 -3.25 -8.72 -11.97
CA PHE A 87 -2.31 -7.61 -11.73
C PHE A 87 -2.74 -6.60 -10.66
N ASN A 88 -3.72 -6.96 -9.83
CA ASN A 88 -4.13 -6.28 -8.60
C ASN A 88 -4.22 -4.75 -8.72
N PRO A 89 -4.97 -4.20 -9.70
CA PRO A 89 -5.17 -2.75 -9.77
C PRO A 89 -5.76 -2.23 -8.46
N ILE A 90 -5.51 -0.96 -8.17
CA ILE A 90 -6.29 -0.27 -7.13
C ILE A 90 -7.70 -0.05 -7.67
N THR A 91 -8.71 -0.41 -6.87
CA THR A 91 -10.12 -0.33 -7.25
C THR A 91 -10.95 0.23 -6.11
N HIS A 92 -12.14 0.74 -6.44
CA HIS A 92 -13.10 1.20 -5.43
C HIS A 92 -13.82 0.01 -4.80
N ASP A 93 -13.70 -0.15 -3.48
CA ASP A 93 -14.48 -1.13 -2.72
C ASP A 93 -15.99 -0.87 -2.94
N THR A 94 -16.76 -1.95 -3.04
CA THR A 94 -18.21 -1.89 -3.18
C THR A 94 -18.90 -2.63 -2.04
N LYS A 95 -19.90 -1.98 -1.46
CA LYS A 95 -20.74 -2.56 -0.42
C LYS A 95 -22.19 -2.53 -0.89
N ASN A 96 -22.83 -3.70 -0.95
CA ASN A 96 -24.20 -3.86 -1.47
C ASN A 96 -24.38 -3.28 -2.90
N GLY A 97 -23.37 -3.44 -3.75
CA GLY A 97 -23.38 -2.94 -5.14
C GLY A 97 -23.21 -1.44 -5.29
N GLN A 98 -22.92 -0.70 -4.21
CA GLN A 98 -22.62 0.73 -4.22
C GLN A 98 -21.17 0.98 -3.85
N LEU A 99 -20.57 2.02 -4.45
CA LEU A 99 -19.23 2.45 -4.12
C LEU A 99 -19.15 2.89 -2.66
N ARG A 100 -18.13 2.41 -1.95
CA ARG A 100 -17.98 2.65 -0.51
C ARG A 100 -17.16 3.91 -0.22
N TYR A 101 -17.71 4.78 0.61
CA TYR A 101 -17.02 5.95 1.12
C TYR A 101 -17.00 5.89 2.65
N VAL A 102 -15.84 6.05 3.26
CA VAL A 102 -15.72 6.17 4.71
C VAL A 102 -16.34 7.49 5.16
N ALA A 103 -17.06 7.47 6.28
CA ALA A 103 -17.73 8.64 6.81
C ALA A 103 -16.74 9.64 7.45
N ASN A 104 -17.11 10.92 7.49
CA ASN A 104 -16.42 11.88 8.36
C ASN A 104 -16.97 11.72 9.77
N VAL A 105 -16.18 11.14 10.67
CA VAL A 105 -16.50 11.05 12.09
C VAL A 105 -15.85 12.22 12.78
N PHE A 106 -16.64 13.16 13.30
CA PHE A 106 -16.12 14.38 13.91
C PHE A 106 -15.09 14.05 15.00
N PRO A 107 -13.88 14.64 14.97
CA PRO A 107 -13.46 15.80 14.16
C PRO A 107 -12.69 15.45 12.84
N TYR A 108 -12.68 14.20 12.41
CA TYR A 108 -11.84 13.69 11.31
C TYR A 108 -12.50 13.75 9.92
N LYS A 109 -11.83 14.40 8.96
CA LYS A 109 -12.22 14.39 7.54
C LYS A 109 -11.58 13.18 6.85
N GLY A 110 -12.41 12.25 6.38
CA GLY A 110 -11.95 11.06 5.65
C GLY A 110 -10.88 10.28 6.41
N TYR A 111 -9.92 9.74 5.67
CA TYR A 111 -8.69 9.16 6.24
C TYR A 111 -7.75 10.27 6.71
N ILE A 112 -7.22 10.16 7.93
CA ILE A 112 -6.36 11.21 8.52
C ILE A 112 -4.86 10.99 8.28
N TRP A 113 -4.50 10.00 7.46
CA TRP A 113 -3.15 9.69 6.95
C TRP A 113 -3.20 9.46 5.45
N ASN A 114 -2.05 9.39 4.78
CA ASN A 114 -2.02 8.66 3.51
C ASN A 114 -2.06 7.17 3.85
N TYR A 115 -3.05 6.47 3.32
CA TYR A 115 -3.31 5.07 3.65
C TYR A 115 -2.96 4.18 2.47
N GLY A 116 -2.49 2.97 2.76
CA GLY A 116 -2.23 1.96 1.76
C GLY A 116 -1.60 0.73 2.38
N ALA A 117 -0.84 -0.02 1.58
CA ALA A 117 -0.32 -1.32 1.98
C ALA A 117 1.20 -1.45 1.73
N LEU A 118 1.84 -2.39 2.46
CA LEU A 118 3.16 -2.88 2.06
C LEU A 118 2.99 -4.00 1.02
N PRO A 119 3.67 -3.90 -0.13
CA PRO A 119 3.65 -4.97 -1.11
C PRO A 119 4.38 -6.20 -0.57
N GLN A 120 4.09 -7.35 -1.15
CA GLN A 120 4.65 -8.65 -0.77
C GLN A 120 4.39 -9.02 0.69
N THR A 121 3.26 -8.61 1.25
CA THR A 121 2.79 -9.03 2.58
C THR A 121 1.40 -9.62 2.46
N TYR A 122 1.01 -10.47 3.41
CA TYR A 122 -0.29 -11.10 3.43
C TYR A 122 -0.65 -11.48 4.88
N GLU A 123 -1.76 -10.97 5.38
CA GLU A 123 -2.35 -11.40 6.65
C GLU A 123 -3.17 -12.67 6.41
N ASP A 124 -2.56 -13.82 6.67
CA ASP A 124 -3.12 -15.13 6.30
C ASP A 124 -4.40 -15.46 7.10
N PRO A 125 -5.57 -15.64 6.44
CA PRO A 125 -6.84 -15.93 7.10
C PRO A 125 -6.91 -17.38 7.65
N HIS A 126 -5.83 -18.15 7.53
CA HIS A 126 -5.69 -19.49 8.10
C HIS A 126 -4.73 -19.54 9.30
N GLU A 127 -4.04 -18.44 9.61
CA GLU A 127 -3.11 -18.36 10.74
C GLU A 127 -3.73 -17.49 11.84
N VAL A 128 -3.74 -17.97 13.08
CA VAL A 128 -4.26 -17.22 14.23
C VAL A 128 -3.12 -16.42 14.86
N ASP A 129 -3.29 -15.11 14.99
CA ASP A 129 -2.33 -14.27 15.70
C ASP A 129 -2.43 -14.51 17.22
N ALA A 130 -1.26 -14.70 17.85
CA ALA A 130 -1.18 -15.07 19.25
C ALA A 130 -1.59 -13.96 20.23
N HIS A 131 -1.75 -12.72 19.77
CA HIS A 131 -2.06 -11.57 20.60
C HIS A 131 -3.50 -11.09 20.43
N THR A 132 -4.01 -11.07 19.20
CA THR A 132 -5.42 -10.76 18.93
C THR A 132 -6.34 -11.96 19.17
N GLN A 133 -5.81 -13.19 19.05
CA GLN A 133 -6.59 -14.43 19.01
C GLN A 133 -7.55 -14.53 17.81
N CYS A 134 -7.27 -13.75 16.76
CA CYS A 134 -8.03 -13.68 15.52
C CYS A 134 -7.19 -14.20 14.34
N VAL A 135 -7.84 -14.61 13.25
CA VAL A 135 -7.14 -14.92 11.98
C VAL A 135 -6.76 -13.63 11.25
N GLY A 136 -5.87 -13.67 10.25
CA GLY A 136 -5.64 -12.53 9.37
C GLY A 136 -6.87 -12.17 8.53
N ASP A 137 -6.93 -10.94 8.01
CA ASP A 137 -8.04 -10.43 7.19
C ASP A 137 -8.00 -10.83 5.71
N GLY A 138 -6.90 -11.47 5.26
CA GLY A 138 -6.72 -11.88 3.87
C GLY A 138 -6.19 -10.78 2.94
N ASP A 139 -5.72 -9.65 3.48
CA ASP A 139 -5.20 -8.53 2.70
C ASP A 139 -3.68 -8.33 2.93
N PRO A 140 -3.01 -7.49 2.13
CA PRO A 140 -1.66 -7.02 2.44
C PRO A 140 -1.67 -6.14 3.70
N ILE A 141 -0.58 -6.13 4.46
CA ILE A 141 -0.51 -5.36 5.72
C ILE A 141 -0.68 -3.86 5.47
N ASP A 142 -1.53 -3.24 6.28
CA ASP A 142 -1.90 -1.84 6.15
C ASP A 142 -0.84 -0.89 6.75
N VAL A 143 -0.74 0.29 6.14
CA VAL A 143 0.21 1.34 6.51
C VAL A 143 -0.47 2.69 6.60
N LEU A 144 -0.18 3.40 7.68
CA LEU A 144 -0.59 4.76 7.97
C LEU A 144 0.62 5.68 7.83
N GLU A 145 0.71 6.41 6.73
CA GLU A 145 1.82 7.33 6.46
C GLU A 145 1.50 8.74 6.96
N VAL A 146 2.32 9.20 7.91
CA VAL A 146 2.03 10.39 8.74
C VAL A 146 2.69 11.68 8.23
N GLY A 147 3.41 11.63 7.12
CA GLY A 147 4.15 12.77 6.56
C GLY A 147 3.27 13.95 6.18
N GLN A 148 3.88 15.13 6.07
CA GLN A 148 3.17 16.39 5.90
C GLN A 148 2.48 16.54 4.54
N SER A 149 2.94 15.82 3.51
CA SER A 149 2.40 15.92 2.15
C SER A 149 1.22 14.98 1.96
N VAL A 150 0.22 15.39 1.18
CA VAL A 150 -0.82 14.47 0.67
C VAL A 150 -0.22 13.72 -0.53
N CYS A 151 -0.27 12.39 -0.50
CA CYS A 151 0.24 11.54 -1.56
C CYS A 151 -0.84 11.25 -2.61
N ALA A 152 -0.43 10.94 -3.83
CA ALA A 152 -1.35 10.56 -4.89
C ALA A 152 -1.71 9.07 -4.81
N GLU A 153 -2.92 8.70 -5.23
CA GLU A 153 -3.31 7.31 -5.43
C GLU A 153 -2.31 6.57 -6.35
N GLY A 154 -1.94 5.36 -5.96
CA GLY A 154 -0.98 4.50 -6.65
C GLY A 154 0.46 5.01 -6.65
N SER A 155 0.77 6.09 -5.93
CA SER A 155 2.16 6.48 -5.73
C SER A 155 2.89 5.46 -4.86
N VAL A 156 4.16 5.21 -5.16
CA VAL A 156 5.00 4.26 -4.43
C VAL A 156 6.11 5.04 -3.74
N HIS A 157 6.16 4.94 -2.41
CA HIS A 157 7.08 5.71 -1.59
C HIS A 157 7.95 4.81 -0.72
N LYS A 158 9.17 5.28 -0.43
CA LYS A 158 10.01 4.68 0.61
C LYS A 158 9.56 5.21 1.95
N VAL A 159 9.36 4.32 2.91
CA VAL A 159 8.90 4.68 4.26
C VAL A 159 9.78 4.03 5.31
N LYS A 160 9.94 4.73 6.43
CA LYS A 160 10.49 4.21 7.68
C LYS A 160 9.34 3.79 8.59
N VAL A 161 9.43 2.59 9.14
CA VAL A 161 8.48 2.07 10.12
C VAL A 161 8.78 2.67 11.49
N LEU A 162 7.74 3.20 12.14
CA LEU A 162 7.81 3.83 13.46
C LEU A 162 7.27 2.91 14.55
N GLY A 163 6.27 2.10 14.23
CA GLY A 163 5.58 1.17 15.13
C GLY A 163 4.36 0.54 14.47
N ALA A 164 3.54 -0.16 15.25
CA ALA A 164 2.30 -0.78 14.75
C ALA A 164 1.20 -0.83 15.82
N LEU A 165 -0.06 -0.78 15.39
CA LEU A 165 -1.23 -0.99 16.24
C LEU A 165 -1.95 -2.29 15.81
N ALA A 166 -2.47 -3.04 16.78
CA ALA A 166 -3.17 -4.30 16.56
C ALA A 166 -4.69 -4.08 16.63
N LEU A 167 -5.31 -3.70 15.49
CA LEU A 167 -6.76 -3.58 15.39
C LEU A 167 -7.37 -4.98 15.36
N ILE A 168 -8.52 -5.13 16.02
CA ILE A 168 -9.38 -6.29 15.86
C ILE A 168 -10.62 -5.78 15.12
N ASP A 169 -10.68 -6.06 13.82
CA ASP A 169 -11.76 -5.62 12.95
C ASP A 169 -12.84 -6.72 12.83
N GLY A 170 -13.77 -6.72 13.78
CA GLY A 170 -14.71 -7.84 13.92
C GLY A 170 -14.04 -9.06 14.53
N GLU A 171 -13.78 -10.08 13.71
CA GLU A 171 -13.13 -11.35 14.14
C GLU A 171 -11.75 -11.54 13.49
N GLU A 172 -11.24 -10.51 12.84
CA GLU A 172 -10.00 -10.52 12.06
C GLU A 172 -8.93 -9.64 12.74
N THR A 173 -7.69 -10.11 12.65
CA THR A 173 -6.48 -9.34 12.93
C THR A 173 -6.25 -8.41 11.76
N ASP A 174 -6.01 -7.15 12.07
CA ASP A 174 -5.80 -6.11 11.08
C ASP A 174 -4.67 -5.18 11.58
N TRP A 175 -3.43 -5.45 11.19
CA TRP A 175 -2.30 -4.66 11.69
C TRP A 175 -2.18 -3.32 10.96
N LYS A 176 -2.15 -2.24 11.74
CA LYS A 176 -1.92 -0.89 11.23
C LYS A 176 -0.49 -0.43 11.50
N VAL A 177 0.38 -0.51 10.50
CA VAL A 177 1.77 -0.04 10.60
C VAL A 177 1.81 1.49 10.57
N LEU A 178 2.44 2.10 11.56
CA LEU A 178 2.74 3.53 11.56
C LEU A 178 4.05 3.77 10.82
N ALA A 179 4.04 4.62 9.79
CA ALA A 179 5.22 4.91 8.99
C ALA A 179 5.32 6.39 8.61
N ILE A 180 6.52 6.81 8.26
CA ILE A 180 6.77 8.14 7.66
C ILE A 180 7.61 7.98 6.40
N ARG A 181 7.26 8.71 5.36
CA ARG A 181 8.08 8.79 4.15
C ARG A 181 9.51 9.20 4.46
N SER A 182 10.47 8.48 3.88
CA SER A 182 11.89 8.77 4.07
C SER A 182 12.30 10.15 3.56
N ASP A 183 11.61 10.67 2.54
CA ASP A 183 11.84 11.99 1.97
C ASP A 183 11.03 13.12 2.65
N ASP A 184 10.24 12.80 3.68
CA ASP A 184 9.58 13.82 4.50
C ASP A 184 10.63 14.59 5.33
N PRO A 185 10.56 15.93 5.43
CA PRO A 185 11.49 16.71 6.26
C PRO A 185 11.52 16.27 7.74
N GLN A 186 10.39 15.85 8.30
CA GLN A 186 10.29 15.39 9.69
C GLN A 186 10.87 13.98 9.88
N SER A 187 11.13 13.23 8.80
CA SER A 187 11.73 11.90 8.90
C SER A 187 13.09 11.93 9.59
N GLN A 188 13.82 13.05 9.56
CA GLN A 188 15.12 13.16 10.22
C GLN A 188 15.03 13.11 11.75
N VAL A 189 13.90 13.55 12.32
CA VAL A 189 13.69 13.62 13.78
C VAL A 189 12.70 12.59 14.29
N ILE A 190 11.80 12.09 13.44
CA ILE A 190 10.84 11.04 13.78
C ILE A 190 11.39 9.68 13.36
N ASN A 191 11.79 8.86 14.34
CA ASN A 191 12.35 7.52 14.13
C ASN A 191 11.58 6.43 14.89
N THR A 192 10.83 6.80 15.92
CA THR A 192 10.05 5.89 16.76
C THR A 192 8.64 6.45 17.00
N VAL A 193 7.73 5.63 17.52
CA VAL A 193 6.43 6.12 18.02
C VAL A 193 6.60 7.17 19.13
N GLY A 194 7.66 7.09 19.94
CA GLY A 194 7.94 8.09 20.97
C GLY A 194 8.22 9.47 20.36
N ASP A 195 9.03 9.52 19.30
CA ASP A 195 9.29 10.77 18.57
C ASP A 195 8.01 11.28 17.90
N LEU A 196 7.19 10.37 17.37
CA LEU A 196 5.90 10.72 16.77
C LEU A 196 4.99 11.44 17.77
N GLU A 197 4.89 10.96 19.01
CA GLU A 197 4.08 11.62 20.05
C GLU A 197 4.67 12.96 20.51
N VAL A 198 6.00 13.15 20.41
CA VAL A 198 6.63 14.45 20.72
C VAL A 198 6.35 15.47 19.62
N HIS A 199 6.42 15.06 18.35
CA HIS A 199 6.34 15.95 17.19
C HIS A 199 4.91 16.11 16.63
N MET A 200 4.03 15.13 16.87
CA MET A 200 2.64 15.09 16.43
C MET A 200 1.73 14.61 17.59
N PRO A 201 1.68 15.37 18.70
CA PRO A 201 1.01 14.93 19.92
C PRO A 201 -0.46 14.63 19.69
N GLY A 202 -0.89 13.44 20.13
CA GLY A 202 -2.27 12.98 20.01
C GLY A 202 -2.61 12.32 18.68
N LEU A 203 -1.68 12.20 17.72
CA LEU A 203 -1.94 11.51 16.46
C LEU A 203 -2.21 10.01 16.68
N VAL A 204 -1.48 9.31 17.56
CA VAL A 204 -1.76 7.89 17.83
C VAL A 204 -3.11 7.75 18.53
N ALA A 205 -3.44 8.63 19.48
CA ALA A 205 -4.74 8.63 20.11
C ALA A 205 -5.88 8.87 19.11
N ALA A 206 -5.71 9.82 18.18
CA ALA A 206 -6.67 10.05 17.09
C ALA A 206 -6.75 8.84 16.13
N THR A 207 -5.64 8.14 15.91
CA THR A 207 -5.60 6.89 15.12
C THR A 207 -6.48 5.82 15.73
N VAL A 208 -6.27 5.57 17.03
CA VAL A 208 -7.07 4.61 17.78
C VAL A 208 -8.55 5.00 17.76
N ASP A 209 -8.86 6.28 17.99
CA ASP A 209 -10.24 6.76 17.99
C ASP A 209 -10.92 6.62 16.62
N TRP A 210 -10.19 6.93 15.54
CA TRP A 210 -10.68 6.81 14.17
C TRP A 210 -11.04 5.36 13.83
N PHE A 211 -10.10 4.42 13.97
CA PHE A 211 -10.35 3.00 13.65
C PHE A 211 -11.35 2.34 14.60
N THR A 212 -11.48 2.83 15.84
CA THR A 212 -12.54 2.39 16.74
C THR A 212 -13.93 2.75 16.19
N LYS A 213 -14.08 3.92 15.57
CA LYS A 213 -15.41 4.51 15.27
C LYS A 213 -15.80 4.50 13.78
N TYR A 214 -14.87 4.32 12.85
CA TYR A 214 -15.10 4.59 11.42
C TYR A 214 -16.25 3.78 10.79
N LYS A 215 -16.52 2.57 11.29
CA LYS A 215 -17.63 1.70 10.84
C LYS A 215 -18.95 1.91 11.60
N VAL A 216 -18.98 2.72 12.66
CA VAL A 216 -20.22 2.98 13.44
C VAL A 216 -21.31 3.67 12.60
N PRO A 217 -21.00 4.65 11.72
CA PRO A 217 -21.98 5.21 10.79
C PRO A 217 -22.62 4.19 9.85
N ASP A 218 -21.94 3.07 9.59
CA ASP A 218 -22.42 1.95 8.79
C ASP A 218 -23.30 0.96 9.61
N GLY A 219 -23.60 1.28 10.87
CA GLY A 219 -24.38 0.42 11.77
C GLY A 219 -23.60 -0.75 12.36
N LYS A 220 -22.26 -0.75 12.26
CA LYS A 220 -21.39 -1.75 12.89
C LYS A 220 -21.02 -1.33 14.32
N PRO A 221 -20.69 -2.29 15.22
CA PRO A 221 -20.13 -1.96 16.51
C PRO A 221 -18.77 -1.25 16.36
N PRO A 222 -18.31 -0.52 17.39
CA PRO A 222 -16.94 -0.04 17.44
C PRO A 222 -15.94 -1.20 17.42
N ASN A 223 -14.82 -1.03 16.72
CA ASN A 223 -13.74 -2.01 16.70
C ASN A 223 -13.00 -2.03 18.05
N THR A 224 -12.30 -3.13 18.31
CA THR A 224 -11.49 -3.34 19.52
C THR A 224 -10.02 -3.46 19.17
N TRP A 225 -9.17 -3.57 20.19
CA TRP A 225 -7.72 -3.57 20.03
C TRP A 225 -7.08 -4.61 20.93
N ALA A 226 -5.99 -5.23 20.48
CA ALA A 226 -5.07 -5.88 21.40
C ALA A 226 -4.19 -4.84 22.11
N PHE A 227 -3.42 -5.29 23.11
CA PHE A 227 -2.46 -4.46 23.87
C PHE A 227 -3.02 -3.15 24.44
N ASP A 228 -4.29 -3.14 24.86
CA ASP A 228 -4.97 -1.93 25.37
C ASP A 228 -4.91 -0.73 24.40
N ALA A 229 -4.95 -1.00 23.08
CA ALA A 229 -4.80 0.00 22.02
C ALA A 229 -3.48 0.78 22.05
N LYS A 230 -2.43 0.21 22.67
CA LYS A 230 -1.10 0.84 22.70
C LYS A 230 -0.27 0.41 21.49
N PRO A 231 0.46 1.34 20.87
CA PRO A 231 1.35 1.01 19.78
C PRO A 231 2.52 0.15 20.27
N LYS A 232 2.90 -0.82 19.44
CA LYS A 232 4.15 -1.55 19.53
C LYS A 232 5.25 -0.74 18.84
N ASP A 233 6.49 -0.93 19.29
CA ASP A 233 7.65 -0.22 18.74
C ASP A 233 8.00 -0.66 17.32
N ASP A 234 8.98 0.01 16.72
CA ASP A 234 9.47 -0.24 15.37
C ASP A 234 10.07 -1.64 15.21
N VAL A 235 10.69 -2.20 16.27
CA VAL A 235 11.24 -3.56 16.25
C VAL A 235 10.12 -4.58 16.09
N TYR A 236 9.10 -4.48 16.93
CA TYR A 236 7.96 -5.37 16.89
C TYR A 236 7.18 -5.21 15.57
N ALA A 237 6.97 -3.98 15.10
CA ALA A 237 6.33 -3.72 13.81
C ALA A 237 7.07 -4.39 12.64
N ARG A 238 8.41 -4.35 12.64
CA ARG A 238 9.21 -5.07 11.64
C ARG A 238 9.10 -6.59 11.76
N ASP A 239 8.87 -7.13 12.96
CA ASP A 239 8.60 -8.55 13.15
C ASP A 239 7.23 -8.95 12.57
N VAL A 240 6.19 -8.15 12.80
CA VAL A 240 4.86 -8.32 12.18
C VAL A 240 4.97 -8.33 10.66
N ILE A 241 5.64 -7.32 10.08
CA ILE A 241 5.86 -7.22 8.63
C ILE A 241 6.63 -8.43 8.10
N ARG A 242 7.63 -8.93 8.84
CA ARG A 242 8.39 -10.12 8.44
C ARG A 242 7.51 -11.38 8.42
N THR A 243 6.62 -11.52 9.40
CA THR A 243 5.65 -12.62 9.44
C THR A 243 4.68 -12.55 8.26
N ALA A 244 4.08 -11.38 8.01
CA ALA A 244 3.18 -11.18 6.87
C ALA A 244 3.89 -11.42 5.51
N HIS A 245 5.16 -11.02 5.39
CA HIS A 245 5.98 -11.33 4.21
C HIS A 245 6.26 -12.82 4.06
N ALA A 246 6.50 -13.55 5.16
CA ALA A 246 6.67 -14.99 5.13
C ALA A 246 5.38 -15.70 4.68
N SER A 247 4.21 -15.24 5.13
CA SER A 247 2.91 -15.71 4.65
C SER A 247 2.71 -15.44 3.16
N TRP A 248 3.04 -14.24 2.69
CA TRP A 248 3.00 -13.93 1.25
C TRP A 248 3.92 -14.83 0.42
N LYS A 249 5.13 -15.16 0.91
CA LYS A 249 6.02 -16.10 0.21
C LYS A 249 5.41 -17.48 0.06
N LYS A 250 4.73 -17.98 1.11
CA LYS A 250 3.97 -19.23 1.02
C LYS A 250 2.85 -19.10 -0.02
N LEU A 251 2.11 -17.99 0.01
CA LEU A 251 0.98 -17.73 -0.89
C LEU A 251 1.40 -17.78 -2.36
N VAL A 252 2.44 -17.06 -2.77
CA VAL A 252 2.86 -17.01 -4.19
C VAL A 252 3.47 -18.32 -4.70
N GLN A 253 3.71 -19.28 -3.80
CA GLN A 253 4.19 -20.64 -4.08
C GLN A 253 3.08 -21.70 -4.04
N THR A 254 1.82 -21.33 -3.76
CA THR A 254 0.70 -22.28 -3.82
C THR A 254 0.32 -22.53 -5.28
N ALA A 255 -0.07 -23.77 -5.62
CA ALA A 255 -0.48 -24.10 -6.99
C ALA A 255 -1.88 -23.56 -7.33
N HIS A 256 -2.76 -23.46 -6.32
CA HIS A 256 -4.14 -23.03 -6.47
C HIS A 256 -4.47 -22.02 -5.38
N SER A 257 -5.08 -20.91 -5.80
CA SER A 257 -5.60 -19.86 -4.93
C SER A 257 -6.77 -19.18 -5.65
N ASP A 258 -7.76 -18.72 -4.89
CA ASP A 258 -8.83 -17.86 -5.41
C ASP A 258 -8.35 -16.40 -5.59
N LEU A 259 -7.17 -16.07 -5.04
CA LEU A 259 -6.51 -14.78 -5.18
C LEU A 259 -5.78 -14.69 -6.52
N ALA A 260 -5.71 -13.48 -7.08
CA ALA A 260 -5.01 -13.21 -8.32
C ALA A 260 -3.50 -13.04 -8.09
N LEU A 261 -2.74 -14.13 -8.28
CA LEU A 261 -1.31 -14.21 -7.98
C LEU A 261 -0.38 -13.92 -9.17
N SER A 262 -0.94 -13.62 -10.36
CA SER A 262 -0.16 -13.34 -11.56
C SER A 262 0.81 -12.18 -11.36
N ASN A 263 2.08 -12.41 -11.67
CA ASN A 263 3.15 -11.42 -11.49
C ASN A 263 4.22 -11.53 -12.59
N ALA A 264 5.01 -10.47 -12.76
CA ALA A 264 6.00 -10.37 -13.83
C ALA A 264 7.44 -10.66 -13.37
N SER A 265 7.74 -10.48 -12.09
CA SER A 265 9.12 -10.33 -11.60
C SER A 265 9.48 -11.15 -10.36
N VAL A 266 8.57 -11.95 -9.80
CA VAL A 266 8.85 -12.78 -8.62
C VAL A 266 9.37 -14.15 -9.05
N ASP A 267 10.69 -14.35 -9.00
CA ASP A 267 11.36 -15.55 -9.52
C ASP A 267 10.87 -16.85 -8.84
N GLU A 268 10.58 -16.80 -7.55
CA GLU A 268 10.12 -17.94 -6.75
C GLU A 268 8.62 -18.22 -6.87
N SER A 269 7.86 -17.40 -7.60
CA SER A 269 6.41 -17.57 -7.72
C SER A 269 6.05 -18.62 -8.78
N LEU A 270 5.11 -19.52 -8.43
CA LEU A 270 4.52 -20.44 -9.41
C LEU A 270 3.62 -19.75 -10.43
N HIS A 271 3.31 -18.47 -10.21
CA HIS A 271 2.39 -17.65 -11.03
C HIS A 271 3.13 -16.58 -11.84
N ARG A 272 4.45 -16.67 -11.92
CA ARG A 272 5.26 -15.76 -12.72
C ARG A 272 5.00 -15.96 -14.21
N MET A 273 4.62 -14.89 -14.88
CA MET A 273 4.30 -14.90 -16.30
C MET A 273 5.54 -14.87 -17.19
N SER A 274 5.45 -15.49 -18.37
CA SER A 274 6.48 -15.38 -19.40
C SER A 274 6.55 -13.94 -19.95
N GLN A 275 7.66 -13.56 -20.60
CA GLN A 275 7.78 -12.23 -21.21
C GLN A 275 6.75 -11.99 -22.33
N GLU A 276 6.37 -13.06 -23.06
CA GLU A 276 5.34 -13.02 -24.09
C GLU A 276 3.97 -12.73 -23.46
N ASP A 277 3.58 -13.50 -22.44
CA ASP A 277 2.31 -13.31 -21.73
C ASP A 277 2.23 -11.92 -21.06
N GLN A 278 3.35 -11.41 -20.55
CA GLN A 278 3.43 -10.06 -20.02
C GLN A 278 3.15 -9.00 -21.09
N GLY A 279 3.69 -9.18 -22.30
CA GLY A 279 3.45 -8.28 -23.43
C GLY A 279 1.99 -8.31 -23.91
N ASP A 280 1.40 -9.50 -23.98
CA ASP A 280 -0.01 -9.68 -24.33
C ASP A 280 -0.94 -9.06 -23.28
N ALA A 281 -0.64 -9.28 -21.99
CA ALA A 281 -1.37 -8.64 -20.89
C ALA A 281 -1.25 -7.11 -20.93
N TYR A 282 -0.05 -6.58 -21.17
CA TYR A 282 0.16 -5.14 -21.34
C TYR A 282 -0.74 -4.58 -22.46
N ASN A 283 -0.71 -5.22 -23.63
CA ASN A 283 -1.50 -4.79 -24.78
C ASN A 283 -3.00 -4.91 -24.53
N ALA A 284 -3.44 -5.96 -23.83
CA ALA A 284 -4.84 -6.17 -23.49
C ALA A 284 -5.36 -5.10 -22.51
N LEU A 285 -4.57 -4.77 -21.48
CA LEU A 285 -4.92 -3.78 -20.47
C LEU A 285 -4.83 -2.34 -20.99
N PHE A 286 -3.82 -2.03 -21.79
CA PHE A 286 -3.45 -0.64 -22.10
C PHE A 286 -3.57 -0.25 -23.57
N GLY A 287 -3.75 -1.22 -24.48
CA GLY A 287 -3.81 -0.98 -25.93
C GLY A 287 -5.12 -0.34 -26.42
N ARG A 288 -6.17 -0.33 -25.59
CA ARG A 288 -7.47 0.27 -25.92
C ARG A 288 -7.72 1.52 -25.07
N GLY A 289 -7.07 2.62 -25.44
CA GLY A 289 -7.40 3.97 -24.94
C GLY A 289 -7.31 4.11 -23.42
N SER A 290 -6.10 4.06 -22.87
CA SER A 290 -5.86 4.62 -21.54
C SER A 290 -6.09 6.13 -21.58
N VAL A 291 -6.86 6.63 -20.62
CA VAL A 291 -7.01 8.07 -20.40
C VAL A 291 -6.02 8.43 -19.28
N PRO A 292 -5.22 9.49 -19.41
CA PRO A 292 -4.41 9.98 -18.31
C PRO A 292 -5.26 10.13 -17.05
N THR A 293 -4.70 9.79 -15.89
CA THR A 293 -5.38 9.91 -14.60
C THR A 293 -5.99 11.30 -14.48
N ALA A 294 -7.30 11.37 -14.25
CA ALA A 294 -7.98 12.64 -14.06
C ALA A 294 -7.63 13.17 -12.67
N GLU A 295 -7.63 14.50 -12.52
CA GLU A 295 -7.62 15.13 -11.20
C GLU A 295 -8.77 14.55 -10.36
N PRO A 296 -8.55 14.28 -9.06
CA PRO A 296 -9.57 13.68 -8.21
C PRO A 296 -10.87 14.48 -8.27
N SER A 297 -12.00 13.79 -8.45
CA SER A 297 -13.30 14.44 -8.28
C SER A 297 -13.44 14.89 -6.83
N GLU A 298 -14.03 16.08 -6.60
CA GLU A 298 -14.27 16.55 -5.23
C GLU A 298 -15.04 15.49 -4.46
N ASP A 299 -14.47 15.08 -3.33
CA ASP A 299 -15.05 14.04 -2.50
C ASP A 299 -16.42 14.48 -1.98
N ALA A 300 -17.48 13.89 -2.53
CA ALA A 300 -18.85 14.34 -2.34
C ALA A 300 -19.38 14.12 -0.91
N ASN A 301 -18.62 13.43 -0.04
CA ASN A 301 -19.06 13.19 1.34
C ASN A 301 -18.69 14.36 2.27
N SER A 302 -19.65 15.27 2.44
CA SER A 302 -19.57 16.43 3.36
C SER A 302 -20.28 16.21 4.71
N LYS A 303 -20.96 15.07 4.89
CA LYS A 303 -21.72 14.79 6.11
C LYS A 303 -20.79 14.48 7.27
N TRP A 304 -21.05 15.12 8.41
CA TRP A 304 -20.38 14.84 9.69
C TRP A 304 -21.23 13.94 10.57
N HIS A 305 -20.59 12.94 11.17
CA HIS A 305 -21.17 12.05 12.16
C HIS A 305 -20.56 12.34 13.53
N TYR A 306 -21.42 12.62 14.52
CA TYR A 306 -21.00 12.89 15.90
C TYR A 306 -21.28 11.64 16.74
N ILE A 307 -20.21 10.94 17.12
CA ILE A 307 -20.30 9.72 17.91
C ILE A 307 -19.84 10.04 19.33
N PRO A 308 -20.68 9.85 20.36
CA PRO A 308 -20.30 10.11 21.74
C PRO A 308 -19.08 9.29 22.17
N SER A 309 -18.15 9.92 22.89
CA SER A 309 -17.12 9.20 23.65
C SER A 309 -17.83 8.44 24.78
N ARG A 310 -17.62 7.13 24.87
CA ARG A 310 -18.07 6.35 26.04
C ARG A 310 -17.09 6.53 27.20
#